data_AF-A0A835LEX6-F1
#
_entry.id   AF-A0A835LEX6-F1
#
_cell.length_a   1.000
_cell.length_b   1.000
_cell.length_c   1.000
_cell.angle_alpha   90.00
_cell.angle_beta   90.00
_cell.angle_gamma   90.00
#
_symmetry.space_group_name_H-M   'P 1'
#
loop_
_entity.id
_entity.type
_entity.pdbx_description
1 polymer ?
#
loop_
_entity_poly.entity_id
_entity_poly.type
_entity_poly.pdbx_seq_one_letter_code
_entity_poly.pdbx_strand_id
1 'polypeptide(L)'
;MYLNRVHRTFPKLKKLLTRQQSQAALVEQNEYTDTPEYPPILDMSLQGKKLRERQELHRKIQAINTVEEKQIALNMPRYYGWKCILFNEDKVPYNAMPLVQYYTRSHFIPIDKLPEYYNETGEAADAVVQEIKDLIEEAILIENGGVDRKFVTSTSKKEQPQLEDALAKCIVKQINRIITNNLSDKVEHVLSSQIDYDPRHEAFWFIGGVDTPINVLRWRQQYGKLRDRWYEPIDRPVQYKGTPILTVRNRLPLKPILPFEEAENPEFKVPKFTAEPYAVSGLVTLMNLVCCLIMAVVTS
;
A
#
# COMPACT_ATOMS: atom_id res chain seq x y z
N MET A 1 25.20 -20.86 43.73
CA MET A 1 23.75 -21.14 43.79
C MET A 1 23.30 -21.53 42.40
N TYR A 2 23.18 -22.84 42.16
CA TYR A 2 22.73 -23.41 40.88
C TYR A 2 21.22 -23.64 40.94
N LEU A 3 20.45 -22.96 40.11
CA LEU A 3 19.01 -23.23 39.95
C LEU A 3 18.80 -24.20 38.79
N ASN A 4 18.32 -25.38 39.18
CA ASN A 4 18.09 -26.55 38.34
C ASN A 4 17.06 -26.28 37.24
N ARG A 5 17.47 -26.58 35.99
CA ARG A 5 16.58 -26.96 34.90
C ARG A 5 15.84 -28.23 35.30
N VAL A 6 14.53 -28.15 35.47
CA VAL A 6 13.67 -29.34 35.60
C VAL A 6 12.86 -29.50 34.32
N HIS A 7 13.25 -30.52 33.56
CA HIS A 7 12.46 -31.15 32.51
C HIS A 7 11.05 -31.47 33.03
N ARG A 8 10.02 -31.03 32.32
CA ARG A 8 8.67 -31.62 32.40
C ARG A 8 8.37 -32.34 31.11
N THR A 9 8.78 -33.59 31.07
CA THR A 9 8.31 -34.64 30.18
C THR A 9 6.89 -35.06 30.61
N PHE A 10 5.91 -34.76 29.74
CA PHE A 10 4.59 -35.37 29.45
C PHE A 10 3.76 -36.11 30.54
N PRO A 11 2.42 -35.99 30.49
CA PRO A 11 1.68 -36.93 29.64
C PRO A 11 0.61 -36.30 28.74
N LYS A 12 0.76 -36.60 27.44
CA LYS A 12 -0.34 -36.70 26.48
C LYS A 12 -1.26 -37.85 26.93
N LEU A 13 -2.33 -37.62 27.70
CA LEU A 13 -3.37 -38.64 27.92
C LEU A 13 -4.63 -38.16 28.69
N LYS A 14 -5.14 -36.94 28.44
CA LYS A 14 -6.47 -36.52 28.96
C LYS A 14 -7.28 -35.68 27.98
N LYS A 15 -7.37 -36.12 26.72
CA LYS A 15 -8.38 -35.65 25.73
C LYS A 15 -8.99 -36.82 24.96
N LEU A 16 -9.22 -37.93 25.65
CA LEU A 16 -10.12 -38.96 25.16
C LEU A 16 -11.42 -38.84 25.96
N LEU A 17 -12.52 -38.71 25.22
CA LEU A 17 -13.91 -38.83 25.68
C LEU A 17 -14.57 -37.59 26.29
N THR A 18 -14.75 -36.54 25.48
CA THR A 18 -16.08 -35.93 25.37
C THR A 18 -16.48 -35.98 23.91
N ARG A 19 -17.02 -37.13 23.49
CA ARG A 19 -17.88 -37.20 22.31
C ARG A 19 -19.10 -36.38 22.68
N GLN A 20 -19.10 -35.09 22.37
CA GLN A 20 -20.34 -34.33 22.32
C GLN A 20 -21.21 -35.06 21.29
N GLN A 21 -22.19 -35.81 21.76
CA GLN A 21 -23.28 -36.24 20.93
C GLN A 21 -23.94 -34.95 20.45
N SER A 22 -23.68 -34.57 19.21
CA SER A 22 -24.58 -33.71 18.47
C SER A 22 -25.91 -34.44 18.41
N GLN A 23 -26.80 -34.16 19.37
CA GLN A 23 -28.21 -34.44 19.16
C GLN A 23 -28.57 -33.67 17.89
N ALA A 24 -29.02 -34.39 16.87
CA ALA A 24 -29.66 -33.75 15.73
C ALA A 24 -30.82 -32.95 16.32
N ALA A 25 -30.77 -31.62 16.20
CA ALA A 25 -31.94 -30.81 16.46
C ALA A 25 -33.03 -31.36 15.53
N LEU A 26 -34.08 -31.93 16.11
CA LEU A 26 -35.30 -32.27 15.39
C LEU A 26 -35.94 -30.94 14.97
N VAL A 27 -35.46 -30.41 13.85
CA VAL A 27 -36.19 -29.41 13.09
C VAL A 27 -37.36 -30.18 12.49
N GLU A 28 -38.59 -29.86 12.88
CA GLU A 28 -39.78 -30.30 12.16
C GLU A 28 -39.69 -29.76 10.72
N GLN A 29 -39.07 -30.53 9.85
CA GLN A 29 -39.09 -30.31 8.41
C GLN A 29 -40.29 -31.07 7.88
N ASN A 30 -41.28 -30.35 7.36
CA ASN A 30 -42.22 -30.93 6.42
C ASN A 30 -41.39 -31.37 5.20
N GLU A 31 -40.94 -32.62 5.18
CA GLU A 31 -39.99 -33.20 4.21
C GLU A 31 -40.54 -33.35 2.78
N TYR A 32 -41.74 -32.85 2.50
CA TYR A 32 -42.36 -32.94 1.17
C TYR A 32 -42.67 -31.54 0.63
N THR A 33 -41.69 -30.96 -0.05
CA THR A 33 -41.86 -29.77 -0.89
C THR A 33 -42.02 -30.23 -2.35
N ASP A 34 -43.00 -29.71 -3.09
CA ASP A 34 -43.27 -30.11 -4.49
C ASP A 34 -42.05 -29.92 -5.43
N THR A 35 -41.13 -29.03 -5.06
CA THR A 35 -39.85 -28.81 -5.74
C THR A 35 -38.68 -29.25 -4.84
N PRO A 36 -37.80 -30.15 -5.28
CA PRO A 36 -36.66 -30.58 -4.48
C PRO A 36 -35.63 -29.44 -4.32
N GLU A 37 -35.41 -28.99 -3.08
CA GLU A 37 -34.38 -28.02 -2.74
C GLU A 37 -33.06 -28.74 -2.42
N TYR A 38 -32.19 -28.87 -3.41
CA TYR A 38 -30.87 -29.46 -3.19
C TYR A 38 -29.92 -28.48 -2.51
N PRO A 39 -29.07 -28.94 -1.56
CA PRO A 39 -28.02 -28.10 -1.01
C PRO A 39 -26.99 -27.74 -2.09
N PRO A 40 -26.29 -26.60 -1.94
CA PRO A 40 -25.24 -26.22 -2.88
C PRO A 40 -24.11 -27.25 -2.91
N ILE A 41 -23.56 -27.49 -4.10
CA ILE A 41 -22.39 -28.36 -4.26
C ILE A 41 -21.18 -27.64 -3.69
N LEU A 42 -20.53 -28.24 -2.70
CA LEU A 42 -19.40 -27.65 -1.98
C LEU A 42 -18.14 -28.48 -2.19
N ASP A 43 -17.04 -27.82 -2.57
CA ASP A 43 -15.73 -28.45 -2.55
C ASP A 43 -15.27 -28.66 -1.09
N MET A 44 -15.13 -29.93 -0.72
CA MET A 44 -14.72 -30.38 0.61
C MET A 44 -13.20 -30.52 0.75
N SER A 45 -12.44 -30.27 -0.32
CA SER A 45 -10.98 -30.16 -0.27
C SER A 45 -10.55 -29.07 0.71
N LEU A 46 -9.30 -29.14 1.18
CA LEU A 46 -8.72 -28.09 2.02
C LEU A 46 -8.72 -26.72 1.30
N GLN A 47 -8.57 -26.71 -0.03
CA GLN A 47 -8.57 -25.48 -0.83
C GLN A 47 -9.99 -24.89 -0.91
N GLY A 48 -10.99 -25.72 -1.23
CA GLY A 48 -12.38 -25.32 -1.23
C GLY A 48 -12.84 -24.76 0.11
N LYS A 49 -12.39 -25.37 1.22
CA LYS A 49 -12.66 -24.84 2.58
C LYS A 49 -12.00 -23.47 2.81
N LYS A 50 -10.69 -23.34 2.56
CA LYS A 50 -9.98 -22.06 2.73
C LYS A 50 -10.47 -20.95 1.80
N LEU A 51 -10.88 -21.31 0.58
CA LEU A 51 -11.48 -20.36 -0.36
C LEU A 51 -12.80 -19.84 0.17
N ARG A 52 -13.67 -20.72 0.68
CA ARG A 52 -14.94 -20.32 1.31
C ARG A 52 -14.73 -19.43 2.52
N GLU A 53 -13.79 -19.76 3.41
CA GLU A 53 -13.43 -18.89 4.54
C GLU A 53 -13.01 -17.48 4.07
N ARG A 54 -12.20 -17.38 3.02
CA ARG A 54 -11.81 -16.09 2.42
C ARG A 54 -12.99 -15.35 1.79
N GLN A 55 -13.87 -16.05 1.08
CA GLN A 55 -15.07 -15.47 0.47
C GLN A 55 -16.07 -14.99 1.52
N GLU A 56 -16.25 -15.73 2.61
CA GLU A 56 -17.08 -15.31 3.74
C GLU A 56 -16.52 -14.05 4.39
N LEU A 57 -15.20 -13.98 4.60
CA LEU A 57 -14.56 -12.77 5.10
C LEU A 57 -14.75 -11.59 4.13
N HIS A 58 -14.55 -11.79 2.83
CA HIS A 58 -14.77 -10.77 1.82
C HIS A 58 -16.21 -10.25 1.84
N ARG A 59 -17.21 -11.15 1.87
CA ARG A 59 -18.63 -10.77 1.97
C ARG A 59 -18.94 -9.99 3.25
N LYS A 60 -18.35 -10.39 4.38
CA LYS A 60 -18.49 -9.65 5.65
C LYS A 60 -17.95 -8.23 5.52
N ILE A 61 -16.76 -8.05 4.92
CA ILE A 61 -16.17 -6.72 4.72
C ILE A 61 -16.98 -5.90 3.71
N GLN A 62 -17.47 -6.53 2.65
CA GLN A 62 -18.31 -5.89 1.64
C GLN A 62 -19.62 -5.36 2.21
N ALA A 63 -20.22 -6.09 3.15
CA ALA A 63 -21.48 -5.72 3.81
C ALA A 63 -21.35 -4.54 4.81
N ILE A 64 -20.13 -4.13 5.16
CA ILE A 64 -19.90 -2.95 6.00
C ILE A 64 -20.24 -1.68 5.18
N ASN A 65 -20.82 -0.67 5.83
CA ASN A 65 -21.26 0.54 5.13
C ASN A 65 -20.17 1.62 5.07
N THR A 66 -19.48 1.87 6.18
CA THR A 66 -18.51 2.98 6.28
C THR A 66 -17.11 2.56 5.84
N VAL A 67 -16.31 3.52 5.40
CA VAL A 67 -14.94 3.28 4.94
C VAL A 67 -14.04 2.97 6.14
N GLU A 68 -14.26 3.64 7.25
CA GLU A 68 -13.51 3.51 8.50
C GLU A 68 -13.65 2.11 9.08
N GLU A 69 -14.88 1.59 9.15
CA GLU A 69 -15.14 0.22 9.61
C GLU A 69 -14.53 -0.82 8.67
N LYS A 70 -14.55 -0.57 7.34
CA LYS A 70 -13.88 -1.46 6.37
C LYS A 70 -12.37 -1.50 6.59
N GLN A 71 -11.76 -0.34 6.84
CA GLN A 71 -10.32 -0.25 7.13
C GLN A 71 -9.97 -1.01 8.41
N ILE A 72 -10.77 -0.87 9.48
CA ILE A 72 -10.59 -1.62 10.72
C ILE A 72 -10.75 -3.12 10.44
N ALA A 73 -11.81 -3.53 9.75
CA ALA A 73 -12.09 -4.94 9.47
C ALA A 73 -10.99 -5.63 8.64
N LEU A 74 -10.34 -4.91 7.73
CA LEU A 74 -9.19 -5.43 6.97
C LEU A 74 -7.97 -5.72 7.87
N ASN A 75 -7.82 -4.97 8.96
CA ASN A 75 -6.65 -5.03 9.83
C ASN A 75 -6.84 -5.94 11.07
N MET A 76 -8.07 -6.12 11.53
CA MET A 76 -8.42 -6.92 12.71
C MET A 76 -7.93 -8.38 12.71
N PRO A 77 -7.87 -9.14 11.59
CA PRO A 77 -7.45 -10.54 11.60
C PRO A 77 -6.03 -10.77 12.14
N ARG A 78 -5.18 -9.72 12.15
CA ARG A 78 -3.83 -9.77 12.71
C ARG A 78 -3.58 -8.52 13.55
N TYR A 79 -3.95 -8.61 14.83
CA TYR A 79 -3.77 -7.54 15.83
C TYR A 79 -2.35 -6.92 15.85
N TYR A 80 -1.32 -7.74 15.62
CA TYR A 80 0.10 -7.31 15.59
C TYR A 80 0.61 -6.91 14.19
N GLY A 81 -0.28 -6.85 13.19
CA GLY A 81 0.04 -6.45 11.83
C GLY A 81 0.52 -7.56 10.90
N TRP A 82 0.94 -7.16 9.70
CA TRP A 82 1.41 -8.04 8.64
C TRP A 82 2.93 -7.94 8.50
N LYS A 83 3.57 -9.08 8.23
CA LYS A 83 4.98 -9.12 7.84
C LYS A 83 5.07 -8.70 6.37
N CYS A 84 5.24 -7.41 6.13
CA CYS A 84 5.11 -6.78 4.81
C CYS A 84 6.45 -6.38 4.20
N ILE A 85 6.44 -6.27 2.88
CA ILE A 85 7.52 -5.66 2.10
C ILE A 85 7.35 -4.14 2.18
N LEU A 86 8.35 -3.44 2.73
CA LEU A 86 8.25 -2.02 3.03
C LEU A 86 8.91 -1.13 1.98
N PHE A 87 8.15 -0.51 1.10
CA PHE A 87 8.66 0.52 0.18
C PHE A 87 8.81 1.86 0.92
N ASN A 88 10.04 2.36 0.98
CA ASN A 88 10.37 3.66 1.56
C ASN A 88 10.79 4.62 0.46
N GLU A 89 10.42 5.89 0.62
CA GLU A 89 10.82 6.97 -0.29
C GLU A 89 12.32 7.28 -0.22
N ASP A 90 12.92 7.23 0.98
CA ASP A 90 14.32 7.58 1.24
C ASP A 90 15.36 6.69 0.52
N LYS A 91 14.97 5.52 0.02
CA LYS A 91 15.90 4.50 -0.47
C LYS A 91 15.44 3.91 -1.79
N VAL A 92 16.09 4.35 -2.86
CA VAL A 92 15.91 3.77 -4.20
C VAL A 92 17.13 2.93 -4.57
N PRO A 93 17.00 1.60 -4.63
CA PRO A 93 18.10 0.72 -4.94
C PRO A 93 18.34 0.61 -6.43
N TYR A 94 19.51 0.08 -6.77
CA TYR A 94 19.91 -0.10 -8.16
C TYR A 94 18.95 -1.04 -8.91
N ASN A 95 18.53 -0.61 -10.10
CA ASN A 95 17.62 -1.36 -10.97
C ASN A 95 16.29 -1.77 -10.28
N ALA A 96 15.71 -0.88 -9.49
CA ALA A 96 14.43 -1.11 -8.80
C ALA A 96 13.21 -1.17 -9.74
N MET A 97 13.32 -0.67 -10.98
CA MET A 97 12.17 -0.49 -11.88
C MET A 97 11.37 -1.78 -12.13
N PRO A 98 12.00 -2.93 -12.48
CA PRO A 98 11.24 -4.17 -12.71
C PRO A 98 10.57 -4.69 -11.45
N LEU A 99 11.18 -4.48 -10.28
CA LEU A 99 10.59 -4.82 -8.99
C LEU A 99 9.36 -3.95 -8.73
N VAL A 100 9.49 -2.63 -8.84
CA VAL A 100 8.39 -1.69 -8.59
C VAL A 100 7.23 -1.99 -9.52
N GLN A 101 7.46 -2.05 -10.83
CA GLN A 101 6.44 -2.37 -11.84
C GLN A 101 5.71 -3.68 -11.54
N TYR A 102 6.44 -4.73 -11.16
CA TYR A 102 5.85 -6.01 -10.78
C TYR A 102 4.96 -5.87 -9.54
N TYR A 103 5.45 -5.15 -8.51
CA TYR A 103 4.77 -4.99 -7.22
C TYR A 103 3.56 -4.06 -7.25
N THR A 104 3.57 -3.04 -8.09
CA THR A 104 2.47 -2.10 -8.30
C THR A 104 1.56 -2.49 -9.47
N ARG A 105 1.92 -3.54 -10.22
CA ARG A 105 1.23 -3.94 -11.46
C ARG A 105 1.11 -2.78 -12.45
N SER A 106 2.17 -2.01 -12.58
CA SER A 106 2.24 -0.87 -13.49
C SER A 106 3.17 -1.14 -14.68
N HIS A 107 2.89 -0.44 -15.77
CA HIS A 107 3.70 -0.44 -16.97
C HIS A 107 4.28 0.96 -17.17
N PHE A 108 5.57 1.05 -17.50
CA PHE A 108 6.23 2.32 -17.79
C PHE A 108 6.25 2.53 -19.30
N ILE A 109 5.63 3.62 -19.75
CA ILE A 109 5.65 4.04 -21.14
C ILE A 109 6.76 5.08 -21.28
N PRO A 110 7.84 4.81 -22.04
CA PRO A 110 8.89 5.79 -22.27
C PRO A 110 8.37 6.85 -23.26
N ILE A 111 7.86 7.95 -22.73
CA ILE A 111 7.41 9.11 -23.52
C ILE A 111 8.31 10.30 -23.18
N ASP A 112 8.88 10.93 -24.20
CA ASP A 112 9.78 12.09 -24.04
C ASP A 112 9.01 13.41 -23.83
N LYS A 113 7.71 13.43 -24.13
CA LYS A 113 6.82 14.60 -24.08
C LYS A 113 5.71 14.44 -23.04
N LEU A 114 5.19 15.56 -22.56
CA LEU A 114 3.98 15.58 -21.73
C LEU A 114 2.77 15.05 -22.51
N PRO A 115 1.76 14.46 -21.84
CA PRO A 115 0.53 14.06 -22.48
C PRO A 115 -0.14 15.20 -23.25
N GLU A 116 -0.72 14.89 -24.43
CA GLU A 116 -1.33 15.87 -25.34
C GLU A 116 -2.44 16.69 -24.67
N TYR A 117 -3.10 16.13 -23.67
CA TYR A 117 -4.11 16.81 -22.84
C TYR A 117 -3.61 18.15 -22.28
N TYR A 118 -2.32 18.30 -22.00
CA TYR A 118 -1.77 19.54 -21.44
C TYR A 118 -1.53 20.64 -22.49
N ASN A 119 -1.62 20.33 -23.78
CA ASN A 119 -1.42 21.32 -24.84
C ASN A 119 -2.50 22.41 -24.82
N GLU A 120 -3.73 22.06 -24.44
CA GLU A 120 -4.85 23.03 -24.33
C GLU A 120 -4.56 24.14 -23.32
N THR A 121 -3.83 23.81 -22.25
CA THR A 121 -3.46 24.75 -21.18
C THR A 121 -2.09 25.41 -21.37
N GLY A 122 -1.37 25.06 -22.45
CA GLY A 122 0.02 25.48 -22.67
C GLY A 122 0.18 27.00 -22.75
N GLU A 123 -0.60 27.67 -23.59
CA GLU A 123 -0.50 29.13 -23.79
C GLU A 123 -0.80 29.92 -22.51
N ALA A 124 -1.81 29.49 -21.75
CA ALA A 124 -2.17 30.10 -20.47
C ALA A 124 -1.08 29.88 -19.42
N ALA A 125 -0.45 28.70 -19.40
CA ALA A 125 0.66 28.40 -18.51
C ALA A 125 1.88 29.26 -18.86
N ASP A 126 2.21 29.41 -20.14
CA ASP A 126 3.35 30.24 -20.59
C ASP A 126 3.18 31.71 -20.16
N ALA A 127 1.97 32.26 -20.27
CA ALA A 127 1.68 33.62 -19.80
C ALA A 127 1.91 33.76 -18.28
N VAL A 128 1.43 32.80 -17.48
CA VAL A 128 1.65 32.80 -16.03
C VAL A 128 3.13 32.65 -15.69
N VAL A 129 3.87 31.80 -16.42
CA VAL A 129 5.30 31.60 -16.20
C VAL A 129 6.07 32.90 -16.40
N GLN A 130 5.74 33.69 -17.42
CA GLN A 130 6.40 34.99 -17.63
C GLN A 130 6.15 35.97 -16.47
N GLU A 131 4.96 35.96 -15.86
CA GLU A 131 4.65 36.82 -14.72
C GLU A 131 5.38 36.42 -13.44
N ILE A 132 5.51 35.11 -13.18
CA ILE A 132 6.07 34.62 -11.91
C ILE A 132 7.57 34.36 -11.96
N LYS A 133 8.19 34.39 -13.14
CA LYS A 133 9.60 34.04 -13.34
C LYS A 133 10.52 34.83 -12.40
N ASP A 134 10.39 36.16 -12.41
CA ASP A 134 11.23 37.06 -11.61
C ASP A 134 11.04 36.79 -10.11
N LEU A 135 9.81 36.51 -9.68
CA LEU A 135 9.50 36.18 -8.28
C LEU A 135 10.14 34.87 -7.83
N ILE A 136 10.18 33.87 -8.72
CA ILE A 136 10.82 32.57 -8.44
C ILE A 136 12.33 32.74 -8.36
N GLU A 137 12.94 33.49 -9.28
CA GLU A 137 14.38 33.78 -9.25
C GLU A 137 14.77 34.48 -7.95
N GLU A 138 14.01 35.50 -7.55
CA GLU A 138 14.20 36.20 -6.28
C GLU A 138 14.06 35.26 -5.08
N ALA A 139 13.02 34.42 -5.05
CA ALA A 139 12.81 33.47 -3.97
C ALA A 139 13.97 32.47 -3.81
N ILE A 140 14.53 31.98 -4.92
CA ILE A 140 15.70 31.09 -4.91
C ILE A 140 16.93 31.83 -4.35
N LEU A 141 17.17 33.07 -4.77
CA LEU A 141 18.30 33.87 -4.28
C LEU A 141 18.19 34.15 -2.78
N ILE A 142 16.99 34.53 -2.31
CA ILE A 142 16.71 34.81 -0.91
C ILE A 142 16.97 33.57 -0.04
N GLU A 143 16.43 32.41 -0.43
CA GLU A 143 16.55 31.19 0.38
C GLU A 143 17.96 30.58 0.32
N ASN A 144 18.71 30.77 -0.77
CA ASN A 144 20.05 30.21 -0.94
C ASN A 144 21.15 31.04 -0.25
N GLY A 145 21.00 32.37 -0.17
CA GLY A 145 22.04 33.24 0.40
C GLY A 145 21.56 34.54 1.04
N GLY A 146 20.29 34.90 0.89
CA GLY A 146 19.73 36.13 1.49
C GLY A 146 19.31 35.97 2.95
N VAL A 147 19.09 34.74 3.43
CA VAL A 147 18.60 34.47 4.79
C VAL A 147 19.49 33.47 5.52
N ASP A 148 20.12 33.93 6.60
CA ASP A 148 20.83 33.06 7.53
C ASP A 148 19.83 32.28 8.41
N ARG A 149 19.48 31.07 7.97
CA ARG A 149 18.63 30.15 8.74
C ARG A 149 19.47 29.21 9.59
N LYS A 150 19.16 29.14 10.89
CA LYS A 150 19.71 28.10 11.77
C LYS A 150 18.80 26.88 11.72
N PHE A 151 19.23 25.84 11.01
CA PHE A 151 18.52 24.58 10.95
C PHE A 151 18.87 23.69 12.15
N VAL A 152 17.85 23.06 12.74
CA VAL A 152 18.05 22.09 13.82
C VAL A 152 18.39 20.75 13.18
N THR A 153 19.61 20.27 13.41
CA THR A 153 20.08 18.98 12.90
C THR A 153 19.98 17.90 13.98
N SER A 154 19.62 16.69 13.56
CA SER A 154 19.58 15.52 14.43
C SER A 154 20.94 14.81 14.46
N THR A 155 21.36 14.33 15.62
CA THR A 155 22.62 13.60 15.80
C THR A 155 22.62 12.21 15.15
N SER A 156 21.44 11.70 14.75
CA SER A 156 21.28 10.35 14.21
C SER A 156 21.65 10.22 12.73
N LYS A 157 21.61 11.32 11.97
CA LYS A 157 21.96 11.39 10.55
C LYS A 157 23.14 12.33 10.34
N LYS A 158 23.78 12.23 9.18
CA LYS A 158 24.84 13.18 8.77
C LYS A 158 24.25 14.58 8.68
N GLU A 159 25.05 15.59 9.02
CA GLU A 159 24.58 16.98 9.10
C GLU A 159 24.30 17.58 7.72
N GLN A 160 25.23 17.41 6.77
CA GLN A 160 25.14 18.01 5.42
C GLN A 160 23.84 17.67 4.67
N PRO A 161 23.40 16.39 4.55
CA PRO A 161 22.16 16.06 3.87
C PRO A 161 20.93 16.67 4.56
N GLN A 162 20.96 16.81 5.89
CA GLN A 162 19.84 17.42 6.62
C GLN A 162 19.72 18.91 6.35
N LEU A 163 20.85 19.60 6.19
CA LEU A 163 20.87 21.02 5.82
C LEU A 163 20.37 21.21 4.39
N GLU A 164 20.82 20.36 3.46
CA GLU A 164 20.36 20.35 2.06
C GLU A 164 18.85 20.09 1.98
N ASP A 165 18.35 19.07 2.68
CA ASP A 165 16.91 18.76 2.74
C ASP A 165 16.11 19.94 3.33
N ALA A 166 16.61 20.57 4.40
CA ALA A 166 15.92 21.69 5.04
C ALA A 166 15.86 22.93 4.13
N LEU A 167 16.95 23.22 3.42
CA LEU A 167 17.02 24.30 2.44
C LEU A 167 16.09 24.02 1.25
N ALA A 168 16.13 22.81 0.69
CA ALA A 168 15.23 22.38 -0.38
C ALA A 168 13.76 22.52 0.02
N LYS A 169 13.40 22.12 1.25
CA LYS A 169 12.05 22.32 1.79
C LYS A 169 11.65 23.80 1.83
N CYS A 170 12.55 24.70 2.23
CA CYS A 170 12.25 26.13 2.27
C CYS A 170 11.98 26.67 0.85
N ILE A 171 12.85 26.34 -0.11
CA ILE A 171 12.71 26.74 -1.51
C ILE A 171 11.39 26.23 -2.09
N VAL A 172 11.09 24.94 -1.94
CA VAL A 172 9.84 24.33 -2.45
C VAL A 172 8.60 25.00 -1.86
N LYS A 173 8.62 25.33 -0.56
CA LYS A 173 7.50 26.02 0.10
C LYS A 173 7.29 27.43 -0.46
N GLN A 174 8.36 28.18 -0.72
CA GLN A 174 8.23 29.52 -1.32
C GLN A 174 7.74 29.45 -2.76
N ILE A 175 8.30 28.55 -3.57
CA ILE A 175 7.88 28.36 -4.96
C ILE A 175 6.39 28.01 -5.02
N ASN A 176 5.94 27.05 -4.20
CA ASN A 176 4.53 26.68 -4.15
C ASN A 176 3.63 27.84 -3.72
N ARG A 177 4.08 28.66 -2.75
CA ARG A 177 3.35 29.86 -2.33
C ARG A 177 3.20 30.88 -3.46
N ILE A 178 4.27 31.15 -4.21
CA ILE A 178 4.24 32.07 -5.36
C ILE A 178 3.28 31.55 -6.42
N ILE A 179 3.40 30.27 -6.78
CA ILE A 179 2.52 29.65 -7.79
C ILE A 179 1.06 29.70 -7.36
N THR A 180 0.76 29.30 -6.12
CA THR A 180 -0.63 29.23 -5.62
C THR A 180 -1.26 30.61 -5.55
N ASN A 181 -0.54 31.62 -5.08
CA ASN A 181 -1.06 32.99 -4.96
C ASN A 181 -1.30 33.66 -6.31
N ASN A 182 -0.48 33.36 -7.32
CA ASN A 182 -0.69 33.94 -8.67
C ASN A 182 -1.80 33.19 -9.44
N LEU A 183 -1.97 31.89 -9.16
CA LEU A 183 -3.00 31.08 -9.81
C LEU A 183 -4.37 31.15 -9.12
N SER A 184 -4.44 31.52 -7.84
CA SER A 184 -5.71 31.56 -7.08
C SER A 184 -6.77 32.44 -7.73
N ASP A 185 -6.34 33.55 -8.34
CA ASP A 185 -7.23 34.54 -8.94
C ASP A 185 -7.66 34.13 -10.36
N LYS A 186 -6.84 33.31 -11.02
CA LYS A 186 -7.06 32.83 -12.40
C LYS A 186 -7.83 31.52 -12.44
N VAL A 187 -7.72 30.71 -11.38
CA VAL A 187 -8.15 29.31 -11.37
C VAL A 187 -8.81 28.95 -10.04
N GLU A 188 -10.14 28.87 -10.04
CA GLU A 188 -10.96 28.63 -8.84
C GLU A 188 -10.58 27.33 -8.10
N HIS A 189 -10.24 26.26 -8.84
CA HIS A 189 -9.88 24.99 -8.22
C HIS A 189 -8.58 25.06 -7.41
N VAL A 190 -7.66 25.98 -7.74
CA VAL A 190 -6.44 26.23 -6.96
C VAL A 190 -6.77 26.97 -5.66
N LEU A 191 -7.69 27.94 -5.71
CA LEU A 191 -8.16 28.63 -4.51
C LEU A 191 -8.79 27.66 -3.49
N SER A 192 -9.52 26.65 -3.96
CA SER A 192 -10.12 25.62 -3.10
C SER A 192 -9.14 24.52 -2.64
N SER A 193 -7.89 24.54 -3.09
CA SER A 193 -6.92 23.49 -2.80
C SER A 193 -6.35 23.60 -1.39
N GLN A 194 -6.04 22.45 -0.79
CA GLN A 194 -5.41 22.35 0.52
C GLN A 194 -3.94 21.96 0.34
N ILE A 195 -3.03 22.71 0.96
CA ILE A 195 -1.60 22.45 0.91
C ILE A 195 -1.17 21.88 2.27
N ASP A 196 -0.70 20.63 2.25
CA ASP A 196 -0.09 20.01 3.43
C ASP A 196 1.42 19.96 3.27
N TYR A 197 2.13 20.29 4.35
CA TYR A 197 3.59 20.22 4.41
C TYR A 197 4.00 19.00 5.22
N ASP A 198 4.99 18.25 4.70
CA ASP A 198 5.49 17.03 5.32
C ASP A 198 4.39 16.01 5.71
N PRO A 199 3.34 15.77 4.87
CA PRO A 199 2.28 14.84 5.22
C PRO A 199 2.78 13.40 5.23
N ARG A 200 2.12 12.55 6.02
CA ARG A 200 2.41 11.12 6.08
C ARG A 200 1.55 10.37 5.06
N HIS A 201 2.19 9.80 4.05
CA HIS A 201 1.54 8.97 3.05
C HIS A 201 1.82 7.49 3.32
N GLU A 202 0.75 6.70 3.47
CA GLU A 202 0.85 5.26 3.67
C GLU A 202 -0.12 4.55 2.74
N ALA A 203 0.32 3.43 2.16
CA ALA A 203 -0.55 2.56 1.39
C ALA A 203 -0.22 1.10 1.72
N PHE A 204 -1.24 0.25 1.72
CA PHE A 204 -1.09 -1.17 1.99
C PHE A 204 -1.90 -1.98 0.98
N TRP A 205 -1.28 -2.98 0.37
CA TRP A 205 -1.94 -3.86 -0.58
C TRP A 205 -1.35 -5.27 -0.55
N PHE A 206 -2.08 -6.21 -1.13
CA PHE A 206 -1.57 -7.55 -1.39
C PHE A 206 -1.20 -7.68 -2.86
N ILE A 207 -0.01 -8.22 -3.13
CA ILE A 207 0.35 -8.69 -4.46
C ILE A 207 0.21 -10.21 -4.51
N GLY A 208 -0.61 -10.69 -5.44
CA GLY A 208 -0.71 -12.11 -5.76
C GLY A 208 0.36 -12.58 -6.76
N GLY A 209 0.59 -13.88 -6.80
CA GLY A 209 1.45 -14.51 -7.80
C GLY A 209 2.96 -14.39 -7.54
N VAL A 210 3.37 -14.04 -6.33
CA VAL A 210 4.80 -14.00 -5.96
C VAL A 210 5.33 -15.41 -5.73
N ASP A 211 6.56 -15.66 -6.19
CA ASP A 211 7.20 -16.96 -6.01
C ASP A 211 7.36 -17.29 -4.52
N THR A 212 7.25 -18.59 -4.22
CA THR A 212 7.24 -19.10 -2.84
C THR A 212 8.62 -18.90 -2.20
N PRO A 213 8.74 -18.19 -1.07
CA PRO A 213 10.01 -18.05 -0.39
C PRO A 213 10.48 -19.38 0.20
N ILE A 214 11.79 -19.51 0.37
CA ILE A 214 12.44 -20.76 0.79
C ILE A 214 11.88 -21.27 2.13
N ASN A 215 11.55 -20.38 3.07
CA ASN A 215 10.97 -20.76 4.36
C ASN A 215 9.58 -21.40 4.24
N VAL A 216 8.71 -20.87 3.36
CA VAL A 216 7.39 -21.43 3.09
C VAL A 216 7.52 -22.74 2.34
N LEU A 217 8.46 -22.82 1.39
CA LEU A 217 8.76 -24.05 0.66
C LEU A 217 9.19 -25.17 1.62
N ARG A 218 10.15 -24.90 2.52
CA ARG A 218 10.60 -25.85 3.57
C ARG A 218 9.47 -26.29 4.49
N TRP A 219 8.60 -25.36 4.89
CA TRP A 219 7.42 -25.69 5.72
C TRP A 219 6.44 -26.59 4.96
N ARG A 220 6.16 -26.31 3.69
CA ARG A 220 5.29 -27.16 2.85
C ARG A 220 5.87 -28.55 2.64
N GLN A 221 7.19 -28.67 2.48
CA GLN A 221 7.89 -29.95 2.32
C GLN A 221 7.76 -30.87 3.54
N GLN A 222 7.57 -30.32 4.75
CA GLN A 222 7.31 -31.12 5.95
C GLN A 222 6.00 -31.91 5.89
N TYR A 223 5.06 -31.47 5.05
CA TYR A 223 3.75 -32.11 4.89
C TYR A 223 3.67 -32.81 3.53
N GLY A 224 3.86 -34.14 3.51
CA GLY A 224 3.80 -34.93 2.28
C GLY A 224 2.49 -34.81 1.48
N LYS A 225 1.38 -34.42 2.13
CA LYS A 225 0.08 -34.14 1.50
C LYS A 225 0.03 -32.83 0.69
N LEU A 226 1.11 -32.03 0.71
CA LEU A 226 1.23 -30.75 0.01
C LEU A 226 2.20 -30.80 -1.17
N ARG A 227 2.66 -31.99 -1.60
CA ARG A 227 3.65 -32.17 -2.68
C ARG A 227 3.33 -31.38 -3.95
N ASP A 228 2.08 -31.47 -4.39
CA ASP A 228 1.61 -30.81 -5.62
C ASP A 228 1.59 -29.28 -5.52
N ARG A 229 1.83 -28.73 -4.33
CA ARG A 229 1.67 -27.31 -4.00
C ARG A 229 2.91 -26.67 -3.41
N TRP A 230 4.05 -27.35 -3.46
CA TRP A 230 5.29 -26.81 -2.93
C TRP A 230 5.64 -25.45 -3.53
N TYR A 231 5.48 -25.31 -4.84
CA TYR A 231 5.79 -24.09 -5.60
C TYR A 231 4.58 -23.19 -5.86
N GLU A 232 3.41 -23.46 -5.27
CA GLU A 232 2.20 -22.65 -5.45
C GLU A 232 2.46 -21.20 -5.02
N PRO A 233 2.34 -20.21 -5.93
CA PRO A 233 2.59 -18.80 -5.62
C PRO A 233 1.79 -18.31 -4.42
N ILE A 234 2.33 -17.33 -3.70
CA ILE A 234 1.70 -16.78 -2.51
C ILE A 234 1.37 -15.30 -2.68
N ASP A 235 0.32 -14.87 -1.98
CA ASP A 235 0.02 -13.46 -1.82
C ASP A 235 0.96 -12.84 -0.78
N ARG A 236 1.59 -11.72 -1.11
CA ARG A 236 2.46 -10.98 -0.19
C ARG A 236 1.89 -9.61 0.14
N PRO A 237 1.83 -9.25 1.44
CA PRO A 237 1.50 -7.90 1.83
C PRO A 237 2.66 -6.94 1.55
N VAL A 238 2.32 -5.76 1.05
CA VAL A 238 3.24 -4.67 0.71
C VAL A 238 2.74 -3.42 1.43
N GLN A 239 3.67 -2.65 1.97
CA GLN A 239 3.38 -1.36 2.58
C GLN A 239 4.30 -0.30 1.99
N TYR A 240 3.71 0.81 1.54
CA TYR A 240 4.43 2.02 1.18
C TYR A 240 4.36 3.01 2.34
N LYS A 241 5.49 3.66 2.62
CA LYS A 241 5.58 4.80 3.54
C LYS A 241 6.39 5.91 2.88
N GLY A 242 5.74 7.05 2.69
CA GLY A 242 6.32 8.27 2.16
C GLY A 242 6.04 9.45 3.08
N THR A 243 6.93 10.43 3.00
CA THR A 243 6.79 11.74 3.65
C THR A 243 7.21 12.80 2.64
N PRO A 244 6.37 13.05 1.61
CA PRO A 244 6.70 14.05 0.61
C PRO A 244 6.85 15.42 1.26
N ILE A 245 7.62 16.31 0.62
CA ILE A 245 7.83 17.68 1.13
C ILE A 245 6.52 18.47 1.18
N LEU A 246 5.69 18.30 0.15
CA LEU A 246 4.47 19.07 -0.05
C LEU A 246 3.46 18.24 -0.83
N THR A 247 2.19 18.34 -0.46
CA THR A 247 1.08 17.76 -1.23
C THR A 247 -0.04 18.76 -1.41
N VAL A 248 -0.55 18.84 -2.63
CA VAL A 248 -1.72 19.66 -2.97
C VAL A 248 -2.92 18.72 -3.08
N ARG A 249 -3.88 18.86 -2.17
CA ARG A 249 -5.14 18.12 -2.17
C ARG A 249 -6.25 18.98 -2.76
N ASN A 250 -7.09 18.37 -3.58
CA ASN A 250 -8.28 19.00 -4.12
C ASN A 250 -9.51 18.13 -3.80
N ARG A 251 -10.68 18.77 -3.75
CA ARG A 251 -11.97 18.09 -3.55
C ARG A 251 -12.35 17.24 -4.76
N LEU A 252 -12.04 17.71 -5.97
CA LEU A 252 -12.37 17.04 -7.22
C LEU A 252 -11.18 16.22 -7.73
N PRO A 253 -11.42 14.99 -8.23
CA PRO A 253 -10.36 14.19 -8.83
C PRO A 253 -9.91 14.80 -10.17
N LEU A 254 -8.66 14.55 -10.53
CA LEU A 254 -8.14 14.90 -11.85
C LEU A 254 -8.77 14.03 -12.93
N LYS A 255 -8.82 14.54 -14.16
CA LYS A 255 -9.26 13.76 -15.32
C LYS A 255 -8.25 12.65 -15.61
N PRO A 256 -8.70 11.47 -16.05
CA PRO A 256 -7.80 10.39 -16.42
C PRO A 256 -6.96 10.79 -17.64
N ILE A 257 -5.65 10.51 -17.59
CA ILE A 257 -4.71 10.81 -18.69
C ILE A 257 -4.95 9.86 -19.87
N LEU A 258 -5.21 8.58 -19.57
CA LEU A 258 -5.54 7.55 -20.54
C LEU A 258 -6.97 7.05 -20.28
N PRO A 259 -7.74 6.71 -21.32
CA PRO A 259 -9.06 6.11 -21.15
C PRO A 259 -8.95 4.75 -20.45
N PHE A 260 -10.00 4.36 -19.73
CA PHE A 260 -9.98 3.14 -18.92
C PHE A 260 -9.82 1.87 -19.77
N GLU A 261 -10.23 1.89 -21.04
CA GLU A 261 -10.10 0.79 -21.99
C GLU A 261 -8.63 0.36 -22.21
N GLU A 262 -7.69 1.30 -22.11
CA GLU A 262 -6.26 1.03 -22.21
C GLU A 262 -5.72 0.16 -21.06
N ALA A 263 -6.46 0.04 -19.95
CA ALA A 263 -6.08 -0.85 -18.85
C ALA A 263 -6.10 -2.33 -19.26
N GLU A 264 -6.88 -2.71 -20.28
CA GLU A 264 -6.98 -4.07 -20.80
C GLU A 264 -6.06 -4.31 -22.01
N ASN A 265 -5.26 -3.31 -22.41
CA ASN A 265 -4.40 -3.40 -23.58
C ASN A 265 -3.30 -4.47 -23.37
N PRO A 266 -3.23 -5.52 -24.23
CA PRO A 266 -2.26 -6.60 -24.09
C PRO A 266 -0.81 -6.17 -24.37
N GLU A 267 -0.59 -4.98 -24.94
CA GLU A 267 0.74 -4.43 -25.19
C GLU A 267 1.44 -4.00 -23.89
N PHE A 268 0.68 -3.58 -22.86
CA PHE A 268 1.21 -3.17 -21.57
C PHE A 268 1.56 -4.35 -20.67
N LYS A 269 2.59 -5.10 -21.10
CA LYS A 269 3.11 -6.23 -20.34
C LYS A 269 3.89 -5.74 -19.13
N VAL A 270 3.50 -6.24 -17.95
CA VAL A 270 4.20 -6.01 -16.69
C VAL A 270 5.34 -7.04 -16.57
N PRO A 271 6.59 -6.64 -16.33
CA PRO A 271 7.69 -7.59 -16.18
C PRO A 271 7.49 -8.47 -14.95
N LYS A 272 7.75 -9.77 -15.07
CA LYS A 272 7.73 -10.68 -13.92
C LYS A 272 9.03 -10.56 -13.14
N PHE A 273 8.93 -10.29 -11.85
CA PHE A 273 10.07 -10.32 -10.93
C PHE A 273 10.04 -11.60 -10.07
N THR A 274 11.02 -12.49 -10.28
CA THR A 274 11.10 -13.82 -9.64
C THR A 274 12.04 -13.88 -8.44
N ALA A 275 12.97 -12.92 -8.32
CA ALA A 275 13.91 -12.90 -7.22
C ALA A 275 13.23 -12.54 -5.90
N GLU A 276 13.83 -12.94 -4.78
CA GLU A 276 13.36 -12.47 -3.48
C GLU A 276 13.56 -10.94 -3.41
N PRO A 277 12.60 -10.18 -2.85
CA PRO A 277 12.71 -8.72 -2.81
C PRO A 277 13.94 -8.20 -2.04
N TYR A 278 14.50 -9.04 -1.17
CA TYR A 278 15.77 -8.78 -0.48
C TYR A 278 17.00 -8.76 -1.40
N ALA A 279 16.93 -9.41 -2.55
CA ALA A 279 18.00 -9.41 -3.53
C ALA A 279 18.23 -8.00 -4.11
N VAL A 280 17.19 -7.16 -4.10
CA VAL A 280 17.30 -5.73 -4.44
C VAL A 280 17.59 -4.99 -3.14
N SER A 281 18.88 -4.89 -2.80
CA SER A 281 19.39 -4.37 -1.54
C SER A 281 18.73 -3.05 -1.13
N GLY A 282 18.03 -2.99 0.00
CA GLY A 282 17.63 -1.73 0.65
C GLY A 282 16.16 -1.32 0.51
N LEU A 283 15.38 -1.94 -0.38
CA LEU A 283 13.94 -1.64 -0.53
C LEU A 283 13.04 -2.42 0.42
N VAL A 284 13.54 -3.46 1.11
CA VAL A 284 12.65 -4.41 1.78
C VAL A 284 13.15 -4.74 3.19
N THR A 285 12.54 -4.11 4.17
CA THR A 285 12.61 -4.53 5.57
C THR A 285 11.35 -5.31 5.89
N LEU A 286 11.47 -6.57 6.32
CA LEU A 286 10.31 -7.28 6.88
C LEU A 286 10.12 -6.80 8.32
N MET A 287 9.12 -5.95 8.53
CA MET A 287 8.65 -5.56 9.85
C MET A 287 7.22 -6.06 10.04
N ASN A 288 6.87 -6.41 11.28
CA ASN A 288 5.47 -6.56 11.67
C ASN A 288 4.91 -5.15 11.83
N LEU A 289 4.20 -4.69 10.81
CA LEU A 289 3.55 -3.39 10.85
C LEU A 289 2.05 -3.61 10.91
N VAL A 290 1.44 -3.04 11.93
CA VAL A 290 0.01 -2.75 11.89
C VAL A 290 -0.20 -1.87 10.67
N CYS A 291 -1.18 -2.21 9.85
CA CYS A 291 -1.62 -1.35 8.78
C CYS A 291 -2.24 -0.11 9.43
N CYS A 292 -1.38 0.83 9.81
CA CYS A 292 -1.79 2.15 10.20
C CYS A 292 -2.11 2.86 8.89
N LEU A 293 -3.37 3.20 8.72
CA LEU A 293 -3.82 4.19 7.76
C LEU A 293 -4.71 5.09 8.61
N ILE A 294 -4.15 6.23 9.02
CA ILE A 294 -4.83 7.18 9.88
C ILE A 294 -5.83 7.95 9.01
N MET A 295 -7.06 7.98 9.54
CA MET A 295 -8.14 8.92 9.29
C MET A 295 -7.68 10.22 8.62
N ALA A 296 -8.08 10.43 7.36
CA ALA A 296 -8.40 11.78 6.95
C ALA A 296 -9.60 12.19 7.80
N VAL A 297 -9.36 13.03 8.80
CA VAL A 297 -10.41 13.71 9.54
C VAL A 297 -11.20 14.52 8.52
N VAL A 298 -12.32 13.98 8.06
CA VAL A 298 -13.38 14.74 7.43
C VAL A 298 -14.03 15.52 8.56
N THR A 299 -13.47 16.67 8.91
CA THR A 299 -14.26 17.70 9.58
C THR A 299 -15.22 18.23 8.53
N SER A 300 -16.48 17.79 8.66
CA SER A 300 -17.66 18.41 8.08
C SER A 300 -17.71 19.91 8.37
#